data_AF-A0A8J9VCN4-F1
#
_entry.id   AF-A0A8J9VCN4-F1
#
_cell.length_a   1.000
_cell.length_b   1.000
_cell.length_c   1.000
_cell.angle_alpha   90.00
_cell.angle_beta   90.00
_cell.angle_gamma   90.00
#
_symmetry.space_group_name_H-M   'P 1'
#
loop_
_entity.id
_entity.type
_entity.pdbx_description
1 polymer ?
#
loop_
_entity_poly.entity_id
_entity_poly.type
_entity_poly.pdbx_seq_one_letter_code
_entity_poly.pdbx_strand_id
1 'polypeptide(L)'
;MAELEEKVIMTPKSKTPTSTVLIVERKVAEAEPSDKIHVAGGDHTGIIINKEKIYENGVTEPCHAQLEFCVYLVSAVTGNHTREARGLRFWFKPEVSRDECPYQAQAFFRELVSPQDFPKDYVGFIKKIIKLMQNKYHQLKLLEVELRQEGSGPPPPEANGVISTFMEESMVNQTYISEQKVLDMIENAYPNPLSVEDFVTAGKWSKADVKDALESLEEKGLTRLMSDGVYVRQHSIDTQVVKQMPTLCSSRQPTIAVVTALYCEKQAVDAMMDNQETYVRYTTVGSVFDSQYGHISYVARYKIDFSVRL
;
A
#
# COMPACT_ATOMS: atom_id res chain seq x y z
N MET A 1 -12.60 -25.05 26.63
CA MET A 1 -12.01 -23.75 26.97
C MET A 1 -11.82 -23.02 25.66
N ALA A 2 -12.39 -21.81 25.49
CA ALA A 2 -12.11 -21.02 24.30
C ALA A 2 -10.64 -20.58 24.38
N GLU A 3 -9.82 -20.98 23.41
CA GLU A 3 -8.47 -20.43 23.27
C GLU A 3 -8.62 -18.93 23.01
N LEU A 4 -8.06 -18.12 23.89
CA LEU A 4 -8.05 -16.66 23.73
C LEU A 4 -7.13 -16.31 22.55
N GLU A 5 -7.72 -15.86 21.46
CA GLU A 5 -7.00 -15.54 20.23
C GLU A 5 -6.13 -14.28 20.41
N GLU A 6 -4.82 -14.41 20.17
CA GLU A 6 -3.88 -13.28 20.19
C GLU A 6 -4.08 -12.39 18.97
N LYS A 7 -4.23 -11.08 19.20
CA LYS A 7 -4.33 -10.06 18.15
C LYS A 7 -3.03 -9.29 18.03
N VAL A 8 -2.74 -8.78 16.83
CA VAL A 8 -1.60 -7.90 16.57
C VAL A 8 -2.04 -6.46 16.75
N ILE A 9 -1.46 -5.76 17.71
CA ILE A 9 -1.79 -4.39 18.06
C ILE A 9 -0.66 -3.47 17.64
N MET A 10 -0.97 -2.41 16.89
CA MET A 10 -0.06 -1.30 16.62
C MET A 10 -0.41 -0.10 17.49
N THR A 11 0.57 0.44 18.21
CA THR A 11 0.43 1.63 19.05
C THR A 11 1.54 2.63 18.73
N PRO A 12 1.22 3.89 18.38
CA PRO A 12 2.22 4.96 18.30
C PRO A 12 2.83 5.21 19.68
N LYS A 13 4.17 5.22 19.77
CA LYS A 13 4.89 5.45 21.02
C LYS A 13 5.38 6.89 21.14
N SER A 14 6.00 7.43 20.11
CA SER A 14 6.46 8.81 20.09
C SER A 14 6.59 9.34 18.68
N LYS A 15 6.49 10.67 18.54
CA LYS A 15 6.70 11.37 17.29
C LYS A 15 7.42 12.68 17.56
N THR A 16 8.54 12.89 16.89
CA THR A 16 9.29 14.14 16.81
C THR A 16 9.22 14.66 15.37
N PRO A 17 9.75 15.86 15.07
CA PRO A 17 9.81 16.35 13.69
C PRO A 17 10.59 15.43 12.74
N THR A 18 11.55 14.67 13.28
CA THR A 18 12.46 13.83 12.50
C THR A 18 12.34 12.35 12.81
N SER A 19 11.55 11.93 13.79
CA SER A 19 11.44 10.53 14.18
C SER A 19 10.01 10.11 14.51
N THR A 20 9.62 8.91 14.13
CA THR A 20 8.38 8.26 14.57
C THR A 20 8.71 6.88 15.12
N VAL A 21 8.22 6.58 16.32
CA VAL A 21 8.36 5.28 16.96
C VAL A 21 7.01 4.61 17.10
N LEU A 22 6.91 3.38 16.62
CA LEU A 22 5.72 2.54 16.66
C LEU A 22 6.03 1.26 17.43
N ILE A 23 5.06 0.76 18.18
CA ILE A 23 5.09 -0.55 18.83
C ILE A 23 4.09 -1.44 18.12
N VAL A 24 4.54 -2.61 17.65
CA VAL A 24 3.69 -3.67 17.12
C VAL A 24 3.83 -4.88 18.05
N GLU A 25 2.77 -5.26 18.73
CA GLU A 25 2.80 -6.28 19.77
C GLU A 25 1.66 -7.29 19.64
N ARG A 26 1.84 -8.49 20.19
CA ARG A 26 0.75 -9.44 20.41
C ARG A 26 0.13 -9.23 21.76
N LYS A 27 -1.20 -9.11 21.79
CA LYS A 27 -1.96 -9.08 23.03
C LYS A 27 -3.20 -9.94 22.89
N VAL A 28 -3.50 -10.65 23.98
CA VAL A 28 -4.82 -11.24 24.21
C VAL A 28 -5.74 -10.06 24.55
N ALA A 29 -6.58 -9.65 23.61
CA ALA A 29 -7.42 -8.48 23.76
C ALA A 29 -8.87 -8.74 23.33
N GLU A 30 -9.79 -8.59 24.28
CA GLU A 30 -11.19 -8.23 24.02
C GLU A 30 -11.20 -6.72 23.72
N ALA A 31 -11.09 -6.38 22.43
CA ALA A 31 -11.15 -4.99 22.01
C ALA A 31 -12.62 -4.59 21.88
N GLU A 32 -13.13 -3.88 22.87
CA GLU A 32 -14.41 -3.17 22.75
C GLU A 32 -14.26 -2.04 21.72
N PRO A 33 -15.17 -1.93 20.73
CA PRO A 33 -15.12 -0.84 19.76
C PRO A 33 -15.18 0.52 20.45
N SER A 34 -14.22 1.41 20.16
CA SER A 34 -14.15 2.76 20.71
C SER A 34 -13.54 3.70 19.67
N ASP A 35 -13.85 4.99 19.69
CA ASP A 35 -13.26 5.98 18.77
C ASP A 35 -11.72 6.01 18.81
N LYS A 36 -11.15 5.54 19.93
CA LYS A 36 -9.73 5.48 20.20
C LYS A 36 -9.06 4.20 19.69
N ILE A 37 -9.82 3.20 19.26
CA ILE A 37 -9.32 1.89 18.83
C ILE A 37 -9.94 1.54 17.48
N HIS A 38 -9.11 1.30 16.47
CA HIS A 38 -9.58 0.78 15.21
C HIS A 38 -9.33 -0.73 15.14
N VAL A 39 -10.41 -1.51 15.03
CA VAL A 39 -10.36 -2.95 14.77
C VAL A 39 -10.55 -3.17 13.28
N ALA A 40 -9.58 -3.81 12.63
CA ALA A 40 -9.66 -4.05 11.19
C ALA A 40 -10.51 -5.29 10.87
N GLY A 41 -11.28 -5.24 9.78
CA GLY A 41 -12.12 -6.35 9.29
C GLY A 41 -11.55 -7.03 8.03
N GLY A 42 -12.26 -8.05 7.53
CA GLY A 42 -11.88 -8.79 6.31
C GLY A 42 -10.52 -9.49 6.44
N ASP A 43 -9.66 -9.37 5.43
CA ASP A 43 -8.29 -9.92 5.43
C ASP A 43 -7.41 -9.34 6.56
N HIS A 44 -7.84 -8.26 7.19
CA HIS A 44 -7.12 -7.59 8.28
C HIS A 44 -7.68 -7.96 9.67
N THR A 45 -8.66 -8.87 9.74
CA THR A 45 -9.20 -9.39 11.00
C THR A 45 -8.07 -9.88 11.90
N GLY A 46 -8.07 -9.44 13.16
CA GLY A 46 -7.00 -9.74 14.13
C GLY A 46 -5.94 -8.63 14.27
N ILE A 47 -6.05 -7.54 13.51
CA ILE A 47 -5.24 -6.32 13.68
C ILE A 47 -6.02 -5.26 14.44
N ILE A 48 -5.40 -4.66 15.45
CA ILE A 48 -5.94 -3.53 16.23
C ILE A 48 -4.96 -2.36 16.13
N ILE A 49 -5.47 -1.17 15.84
CA ILE A 49 -4.68 0.08 15.88
C ILE A 49 -5.17 0.91 17.07
N ASN A 50 -4.31 1.08 18.06
CA ASN A 50 -4.59 1.99 19.17
C ASN A 50 -4.20 3.41 18.75
N LYS A 51 -5.18 4.33 18.76
CA LYS A 51 -5.01 5.75 18.42
C LYS A 51 -4.66 6.61 19.63
N GLU A 52 -4.64 6.04 20.84
CA GLU A 52 -4.16 6.76 22.02
C GLU A 52 -2.66 7.08 21.89
N LYS A 53 -2.29 8.30 22.31
CA LYS A 53 -0.97 8.89 22.03
C LYS A 53 0.17 8.39 22.94
N ILE A 54 -0.11 7.54 23.93
CA ILE A 54 0.85 7.22 24.98
C ILE A 54 0.84 5.72 25.26
N TYR A 55 1.95 5.07 24.92
CA TYR A 55 2.27 3.73 25.39
C TYR A 55 2.78 3.84 26.83
N GLU A 56 1.88 3.82 27.83
CA GLU A 56 2.20 4.11 29.23
C GLU A 56 3.06 3.04 29.92
N ASN A 57 3.05 1.79 29.43
CA ASN A 57 3.85 0.70 30.01
C ASN A 57 5.00 0.31 29.10
N GLY A 58 6.09 1.09 29.18
CA GLY A 58 7.33 0.85 28.46
C GLY A 58 7.84 -0.59 28.61
N VAL A 59 8.43 -1.11 27.54
CA VAL A 59 9.12 -2.40 27.57
C VAL A 59 10.29 -2.27 28.55
N THR A 60 10.19 -2.93 29.69
CA THR A 60 11.18 -2.85 30.79
C THR A 60 12.40 -3.74 30.55
N GLU A 61 12.23 -4.77 29.71
CA GLU A 61 13.27 -5.74 29.38
C GLU A 61 14.09 -5.29 28.16
N PRO A 62 15.41 -5.53 28.13
CA PRO A 62 16.22 -5.24 26.95
C PRO A 62 15.76 -6.07 25.75
N CYS A 63 15.82 -5.49 24.55
CA CYS A 63 15.49 -6.23 23.33
C CYS A 63 16.41 -7.44 23.15
N HIS A 64 15.87 -8.51 22.58
CA HIS A 64 16.60 -9.74 22.29
C HIS A 64 17.45 -9.63 21.03
N ALA A 65 17.04 -8.79 20.08
CA ALA A 65 17.80 -8.48 18.88
C ALA A 65 17.47 -7.06 18.40
N GLN A 66 18.39 -6.46 17.67
CA GLN A 66 18.21 -5.15 17.04
C GLN A 66 18.84 -5.15 15.64
N LEU A 67 18.18 -4.50 14.70
CA LEU A 67 18.67 -4.26 13.35
C LEU A 67 18.40 -2.79 12.98
N GLU A 68 19.27 -2.20 12.19
CA GLU A 68 19.05 -0.88 11.60
C GLU A 68 19.50 -0.91 10.13
N PHE A 69 18.73 -0.26 9.27
CA PHE A 69 19.07 -0.08 7.87
C PHE A 69 18.64 1.30 7.41
N CYS A 70 19.18 1.76 6.29
CA CYS A 70 18.87 3.07 5.74
C CYS A 70 18.13 2.95 4.41
N VAL A 71 17.21 3.88 4.19
CA VAL A 71 16.55 4.09 2.90
C VAL A 71 16.71 5.54 2.47
N TYR A 72 16.59 5.77 1.17
CA TYR A 72 16.53 7.11 0.60
C TYR A 72 15.11 7.37 0.11
N LEU A 73 14.46 8.34 0.75
CA LEU A 73 13.13 8.81 0.37
C LEU A 73 13.28 9.84 -0.74
N VAL A 74 12.51 9.68 -1.82
CA VAL A 74 12.45 10.65 -2.90
C VAL A 74 11.16 11.44 -2.76
N SER A 75 11.28 12.76 -2.61
CA SER A 75 10.13 13.64 -2.65
C SER A 75 9.49 13.60 -4.03
N ALA A 76 8.24 13.16 -4.14
CA ALA A 76 7.51 13.16 -5.41
C ALA A 76 7.30 14.60 -5.97
N VAL A 77 7.36 15.62 -5.11
CA VAL A 77 7.14 17.02 -5.49
C VAL A 77 8.45 17.68 -5.93
N THR A 78 9.55 17.43 -5.21
CA THR A 78 10.81 18.17 -5.41
C THR A 78 11.94 17.32 -5.97
N GLY A 79 11.78 16.00 -6.05
CA GLY A 79 12.84 15.06 -6.39
C GLY A 79 13.95 14.95 -5.33
N ASN A 80 13.87 15.71 -4.24
CA ASN A 80 14.92 15.74 -3.22
C ASN A 80 15.00 14.40 -2.47
N HIS A 81 16.24 13.99 -2.22
CA HIS A 81 16.54 12.80 -1.44
C HIS A 81 16.67 13.13 0.05
N THR A 82 15.98 12.36 0.88
CA THR A 82 16.13 12.37 2.34
C THR A 82 16.58 10.99 2.80
N ARG A 83 17.67 10.92 3.56
CA ARG A 83 18.11 9.68 4.19
C ARG A 83 17.27 9.43 5.45
N GLU A 84 16.72 8.23 5.54
CA GLU A 84 15.99 7.75 6.70
C GLU A 84 16.61 6.46 7.22
N ALA A 85 16.98 6.45 8.50
CA ALA A 85 17.33 5.24 9.24
C ALA A 85 16.06 4.59 9.80
N ARG A 86 15.96 3.27 9.63
CA ARG A 86 14.87 2.43 10.12
C ARG A 86 15.42 1.42 11.10
N GLY A 87 15.14 1.64 12.39
CA GLY A 87 15.52 0.76 13.49
C GLY A 87 14.40 -0.23 13.82
N LEU A 88 14.77 -1.48 14.05
CA LEU A 88 13.90 -2.57 14.46
C LEU A 88 14.46 -3.21 15.74
N ARG A 89 13.67 -3.27 16.81
CA ARG A 89 14.05 -3.93 18.06
C ARG A 89 13.04 -5.02 18.40
N PHE A 90 13.54 -6.21 18.68
CA PHE A 90 12.73 -7.44 18.73
C PHE A 90 12.67 -8.00 20.15
N TRP A 91 11.46 -8.39 20.56
CA TRP A 91 11.21 -9.17 21.77
C TRP A 91 10.40 -10.40 21.37
N PHE A 92 10.93 -11.56 21.72
CA PHE A 92 10.33 -12.86 21.44
C PHE A 92 9.60 -13.39 22.67
N LYS A 93 8.68 -14.32 22.46
CA LYS A 93 8.03 -15.02 23.56
C LYS A 93 9.04 -15.92 24.31
N PRO A 94 8.78 -16.25 25.59
CA PRO A 94 9.72 -17.03 26.41
C PRO A 94 10.04 -18.43 25.86
N GLU A 95 9.22 -18.97 24.96
CA GLU A 95 9.42 -20.28 24.34
C GLU A 95 10.58 -20.30 23.34
N VAL A 96 11.01 -19.13 22.85
CA VAL A 96 12.16 -19.02 21.93
C VAL A 96 13.44 -18.95 22.75
N SER A 97 14.40 -19.82 22.43
CA SER A 97 15.71 -19.76 23.08
C SER A 97 16.41 -18.44 22.76
N ARG A 98 17.15 -17.89 23.72
CA ARG A 98 17.90 -16.64 23.55
C ARG A 98 18.90 -16.72 22.39
N ASP A 99 19.44 -17.91 22.13
CA ASP A 99 20.39 -18.16 21.04
C ASP A 99 19.70 -18.17 19.66
N GLU A 100 18.39 -18.42 19.61
CA GLU A 100 17.59 -18.46 18.38
C GLU A 100 17.05 -17.07 17.99
N CYS A 101 16.91 -16.16 18.96
CA CYS A 101 16.37 -14.81 18.75
C CYS A 101 17.06 -14.03 17.60
N PRO A 102 18.41 -14.00 17.47
CA PRO A 102 19.06 -13.31 16.36
C PRO A 102 18.71 -13.90 14.99
N TYR A 103 18.62 -15.22 14.88
CA TYR A 103 18.27 -15.90 13.62
C TYR A 103 16.81 -15.63 13.22
N GLN A 104 15.89 -15.65 14.18
CA GLN A 104 14.49 -15.30 13.95
C GLN A 104 14.34 -13.83 13.52
N ALA A 105 15.06 -12.91 14.16
CA ALA A 105 15.08 -11.49 13.78
C ALA A 105 15.66 -11.28 12.38
N GLN A 106 16.74 -11.98 12.03
CA GLN A 106 17.35 -11.92 10.70
C GLN A 106 16.43 -12.50 9.62
N ALA A 107 15.73 -13.60 9.90
CA ALA A 107 14.76 -14.18 8.99
C ALA A 107 13.59 -13.22 8.73
N PHE A 108 13.02 -12.63 9.78
CA PHE A 108 11.99 -11.59 9.67
C PHE A 108 12.48 -10.42 8.83
N PHE A 109 13.68 -9.92 9.11
CA PHE A 109 14.25 -8.79 8.40
C PHE A 109 14.45 -9.09 6.92
N ARG A 110 15.01 -10.26 6.57
CA ARG A 110 15.24 -10.68 5.19
C ARG A 110 13.95 -10.67 4.36
N GLU A 111 12.84 -11.12 4.94
CA GLU A 111 11.54 -11.10 4.26
C GLU A 111 10.93 -9.70 4.22
N LEU A 112 11.06 -8.92 5.29
CA LEU A 112 10.62 -7.52 5.32
C LEU A 112 11.29 -6.70 4.22
N VAL A 113 12.60 -6.84 4.06
CA VAL A 113 13.42 -6.09 3.09
C VAL A 113 13.63 -6.82 1.76
N SER A 114 12.90 -7.90 1.50
CA SER A 114 12.97 -8.62 0.23
C SER A 114 12.75 -7.66 -0.93
N PRO A 115 13.68 -7.57 -1.92
CA PRO A 115 13.60 -6.60 -3.00
C PRO A 115 12.37 -6.79 -3.91
N GLN A 116 11.88 -8.03 -4.04
CA GLN A 116 10.77 -8.36 -4.94
C GLN A 116 9.46 -7.68 -4.54
N ASP A 117 9.28 -7.45 -3.24
CA ASP A 117 8.05 -6.95 -2.63
C ASP A 117 8.38 -5.90 -1.55
N PHE A 118 9.47 -5.16 -1.73
CA PHE A 118 9.85 -4.12 -0.78
C PHE A 118 8.88 -2.93 -0.86
N PRO A 119 8.26 -2.51 0.26
CA PRO A 119 7.31 -1.41 0.22
C PRO A 119 7.95 -0.06 -0.11
N LYS A 120 7.35 0.66 -1.07
CA LYS A 120 7.85 1.96 -1.55
C LYS A 120 7.38 3.15 -0.71
N ASP A 121 6.41 2.93 0.18
CA ASP A 121 5.85 3.95 1.06
C ASP A 121 5.80 3.47 2.52
N TYR A 122 5.53 4.41 3.44
CA TYR A 122 5.45 4.13 4.87
C TYR A 122 4.31 3.18 5.24
N VAL A 123 3.14 3.34 4.63
CA VAL A 123 1.96 2.53 4.95
C VAL A 123 2.21 1.09 4.55
N GLY A 124 2.75 0.85 3.36
CA GLY A 124 3.16 -0.46 2.89
C GLY A 124 4.23 -1.08 3.79
N PHE A 125 5.21 -0.30 4.24
CA PHE A 125 6.25 -0.79 5.15
C PHE A 125 5.67 -1.27 6.48
N ILE A 126 4.83 -0.45 7.10
CA ILE A 126 4.17 -0.80 8.37
C ILE A 126 3.16 -1.96 8.17
N LYS A 127 2.42 -1.97 7.07
CA LYS A 127 1.49 -3.06 6.73
C LYS A 127 2.22 -4.38 6.57
N LYS A 128 3.38 -4.40 5.90
CA LYS A 128 4.21 -5.60 5.75
C LYS A 128 4.70 -6.11 7.10
N ILE A 129 5.16 -5.22 7.99
CA ILE A 129 5.54 -5.58 9.37
C ILE A 129 4.38 -6.26 10.11
N ILE A 130 3.20 -5.63 10.11
CA ILE A 130 2.03 -6.15 10.81
C ILE A 130 1.62 -7.51 10.23
N LYS A 131 1.67 -7.67 8.91
CA LYS A 131 1.32 -8.92 8.22
C LYS A 131 2.31 -10.05 8.46
N LEU A 132 3.61 -9.77 8.44
CA LEU A 132 4.63 -10.76 8.77
C LEU A 132 4.45 -11.25 10.21
N MET A 133 4.20 -10.33 11.14
CA MET A 133 3.85 -10.69 12.49
C MET A 133 2.57 -11.54 12.45
N GLN A 134 1.44 -11.04 11.96
CA GLN A 134 0.15 -11.74 11.96
C GLN A 134 0.22 -13.19 11.41
N ASN A 135 0.87 -13.39 10.26
CA ASN A 135 0.69 -14.61 9.47
C ASN A 135 1.83 -15.63 9.59
N LYS A 136 3.01 -15.23 10.08
CA LYS A 136 4.21 -16.08 9.98
C LYS A 136 5.07 -16.08 11.24
N TYR A 137 5.31 -14.92 11.83
CA TYR A 137 6.21 -14.78 12.98
C TYR A 137 5.44 -14.77 14.29
N HIS A 138 4.80 -15.90 14.60
CA HIS A 138 3.95 -16.10 15.80
C HIS A 138 4.71 -15.97 17.13
N GLN A 139 6.01 -16.27 17.12
CA GLN A 139 6.86 -16.16 18.31
C GLN A 139 7.42 -14.76 18.55
N LEU A 140 7.25 -13.83 17.60
CA LEU A 140 7.55 -12.43 17.82
C LEU A 140 6.45 -11.86 18.72
N LYS A 141 6.82 -11.46 19.93
CA LYS A 141 5.92 -10.90 20.94
C LYS A 141 5.73 -9.41 20.72
N LEU A 142 6.82 -8.69 20.50
CA LEU A 142 6.82 -7.23 20.33
C LEU A 142 7.94 -6.81 19.38
N LEU A 143 7.63 -5.82 18.55
CA LEU A 143 8.54 -5.15 17.64
C LEU A 143 8.42 -3.65 17.84
N GLU A 144 9.51 -3.00 18.20
CA GLU A 144 9.62 -1.55 18.14
C GLU A 144 10.21 -1.14 16.79
N VAL A 145 9.53 -0.22 16.11
CA VAL A 145 9.92 0.31 14.81
C VAL A 145 10.20 1.79 14.98
N GLU A 146 11.45 2.20 14.74
CA GLU A 146 11.88 3.59 14.75
C GLU A 146 12.18 4.03 13.31
N LEU A 147 11.54 5.11 12.87
CA LEU A 147 11.76 5.74 11.56
C LEU A 147 12.36 7.12 11.80
N ARG A 148 13.64 7.33 11.45
CA ARG A 148 14.42 8.52 11.81
C ARG A 148 15.03 9.17 10.56
N GLN A 149 14.66 10.40 10.27
CA GLN A 149 15.27 11.21 9.21
C GLN A 149 16.61 11.80 9.69
N GLU A 150 17.68 11.55 8.93
CA GLU A 150 19.05 11.90 9.34
C GLU A 150 19.68 13.03 8.50
N GLY A 151 19.09 13.37 7.35
CA GLY A 151 19.53 14.50 6.55
C GLY A 151 19.07 14.45 5.09
N SER A 152 19.22 15.57 4.39
CA SER A 152 19.00 15.67 2.94
C SER A 152 20.29 15.45 2.18
N GLY A 153 20.26 14.59 1.18
CA GLY A 153 21.42 14.32 0.33
C GLY A 153 21.17 13.13 -0.58
N PRO A 154 21.76 13.12 -1.79
CA PRO A 154 21.69 11.96 -2.67
C PRO A 154 22.37 10.75 -2.01
N PRO A 155 22.00 9.52 -2.39
CA PRO A 155 22.72 8.33 -1.94
C PRO A 155 24.22 8.46 -2.28
N PRO A 156 25.12 7.93 -1.42
CA PRO A 156 26.54 7.94 -1.72
C PRO A 156 26.79 7.25 -3.06
N PRO A 157 27.76 7.75 -3.86
CA PRO A 157 28.18 7.07 -5.07
C PRO A 157 28.59 5.64 -4.70
N GLU A 158 28.17 4.68 -5.52
CA GLU A 158 28.26 3.23 -5.29
C GLU A 158 29.61 2.81 -4.69
N ALA A 159 29.68 2.72 -3.37
CA ALA A 159 30.87 2.28 -2.68
C ALA A 159 30.87 0.75 -2.67
N ASN A 160 31.68 0.17 -3.57
CA ASN A 160 32.13 -1.21 -3.59
C ASN A 160 31.03 -2.28 -3.60
N GLY A 161 30.45 -2.53 -4.79
CA GLY A 161 30.20 -3.86 -5.37
C GLY A 161 29.34 -4.91 -4.63
N VAL A 162 29.01 -4.74 -3.35
CA VAL A 162 28.21 -5.69 -2.57
C VAL A 162 26.72 -5.43 -2.78
N ILE A 163 26.35 -4.20 -3.16
CA ILE A 163 24.96 -3.85 -3.54
C ILE A 163 24.68 -4.21 -5.02
N SER A 164 25.72 -4.28 -5.85
CA SER A 164 25.58 -4.49 -7.31
C SER A 164 24.97 -5.84 -7.67
N THR A 165 25.20 -6.92 -6.90
CA THR A 165 24.54 -8.21 -7.22
C THR A 165 23.02 -8.17 -6.98
N PHE A 166 22.56 -7.42 -5.98
CA PHE A 166 21.13 -7.33 -5.65
C PHE A 166 20.38 -6.32 -6.52
N MET A 167 21.05 -5.23 -6.93
CA MET A 167 20.51 -4.33 -7.95
C MET A 167 20.61 -4.94 -9.34
N GLU A 168 21.64 -5.73 -9.68
CA GLU A 168 21.65 -6.49 -10.94
C GLU A 168 20.54 -7.52 -10.97
N GLU A 169 20.30 -8.31 -9.91
CA GLU A 169 19.14 -9.23 -9.89
C GLU A 169 17.79 -8.49 -9.90
N SER A 170 17.69 -7.32 -9.24
CA SER A 170 16.48 -6.49 -9.30
C SER A 170 16.31 -5.78 -10.64
N MET A 171 17.38 -5.41 -11.34
CA MET A 171 17.36 -4.83 -12.68
C MET A 171 17.11 -5.91 -13.73
N VAL A 172 17.64 -7.12 -13.54
CA VAL A 172 17.35 -8.32 -14.32
C VAL A 172 15.88 -8.72 -14.13
N ASN A 173 15.35 -8.67 -12.90
CA ASN A 173 13.93 -8.86 -12.64
C ASN A 173 13.06 -7.69 -13.12
N GLN A 174 13.57 -6.47 -13.17
CA GLN A 174 12.87 -5.32 -13.75
C GLN A 174 12.84 -5.40 -15.28
N THR A 175 13.83 -6.04 -15.93
CA THR A 175 13.82 -6.30 -17.38
C THR A 175 12.89 -7.44 -17.80
N TYR A 176 12.56 -8.37 -16.90
CA TYR A 176 11.57 -9.41 -17.22
C TYR A 176 10.15 -8.84 -17.13
N ILE A 177 9.61 -8.55 -18.30
CA ILE A 177 8.20 -8.26 -18.48
C ILE A 177 7.35 -9.50 -18.18
N SER A 178 6.24 -9.29 -17.48
CA SER A 178 5.17 -10.26 -17.34
C SER A 178 3.84 -9.53 -17.45
N GLU A 179 2.79 -10.23 -17.86
CA GLU A 179 1.44 -9.68 -17.94
C GLU A 179 1.01 -9.04 -16.60
N GLN A 180 1.34 -9.69 -15.48
CA GLN A 180 1.01 -9.16 -14.15
C GLN A 180 1.67 -7.81 -13.88
N LYS A 181 2.94 -7.61 -14.26
CA LYS A 181 3.61 -6.32 -14.06
C LYS A 181 3.03 -5.19 -14.91
N VAL A 182 2.65 -5.51 -16.15
CA VAL A 182 1.96 -4.56 -17.03
C VAL A 182 0.59 -4.20 -16.46
N LEU A 183 -0.14 -5.19 -15.93
CA LEU A 183 -1.42 -4.98 -15.26
C LEU A 183 -1.28 -4.14 -13.99
N ASP A 184 -0.29 -4.42 -13.15
CA ASP A 184 0.00 -3.66 -11.93
C ASP A 184 0.27 -2.18 -12.27
N MET A 185 1.00 -1.91 -13.35
CA MET A 185 1.24 -0.54 -13.81
C MET A 185 -0.06 0.17 -14.20
N ILE A 186 -0.97 -0.52 -14.89
CA ILE A 186 -2.29 0.01 -15.27
C ILE A 186 -3.18 0.24 -14.04
N GLU A 187 -3.15 -0.66 -13.06
CA GLU A 187 -3.91 -0.53 -11.81
C GLU A 187 -3.39 0.60 -10.91
N ASN A 188 -2.08 0.83 -10.89
CA ASN A 188 -1.47 1.95 -10.16
C ASN A 188 -1.71 3.30 -10.83
N ALA A 189 -1.82 3.32 -12.18
CA ALA A 189 -2.16 4.53 -12.92
C ALA A 189 -3.66 4.85 -12.87
N TYR A 190 -4.50 3.92 -12.41
CA TYR A 190 -5.94 4.08 -12.37
C TYR A 190 -6.36 5.40 -11.72
N PRO A 191 -7.30 6.15 -12.32
CA PRO A 191 -8.06 5.84 -13.54
C PRO A 191 -7.41 6.31 -14.84
N ASN A 192 -6.16 6.75 -14.81
CA ASN A 192 -5.48 7.43 -15.91
C ASN A 192 -5.01 6.44 -16.99
N PRO A 193 -5.12 6.83 -18.28
CA PRO A 193 -4.62 6.03 -19.39
C PRO A 193 -3.08 6.04 -19.46
N LEU A 194 -2.51 4.92 -19.91
CA LEU A 194 -1.07 4.77 -20.17
C LEU A 194 -0.81 4.43 -21.64
N SER A 195 0.16 5.09 -22.25
CA SER A 195 0.69 4.77 -23.58
C SER A 195 1.72 3.63 -23.52
N VAL A 196 2.00 2.99 -24.66
CA VAL A 196 3.05 1.97 -24.78
C VAL A 196 4.41 2.54 -24.32
N GLU A 197 4.66 3.79 -24.65
CA GLU A 197 5.86 4.54 -24.31
C GLU A 197 6.02 4.70 -22.79
N ASP A 198 4.94 4.90 -22.04
CA ASP A 198 4.99 4.97 -20.57
C ASP A 198 5.50 3.66 -19.95
N PHE A 199 5.08 2.50 -20.49
CA PHE A 199 5.57 1.19 -20.06
C PHE A 199 7.04 0.96 -20.43
N VAL A 200 7.43 1.33 -21.65
CA VAL A 200 8.82 1.21 -22.11
C VAL A 200 9.74 2.08 -21.24
N THR A 201 9.33 3.31 -20.92
CA THR A 201 10.12 4.23 -20.10
C THR A 201 10.20 3.78 -18.64
N ALA A 202 9.09 3.38 -18.02
CA ALA A 202 9.08 3.00 -16.61
C ALA A 202 9.60 1.57 -16.35
N GLY A 203 9.28 0.62 -17.23
CA GLY A 203 9.67 -0.78 -17.12
C GLY A 203 11.01 -1.14 -17.77
N LYS A 204 11.54 -0.26 -18.65
CA LYS A 204 12.73 -0.53 -19.49
C LYS A 204 12.57 -1.81 -20.34
N TRP A 205 11.35 -2.12 -20.75
CA TRP A 205 11.01 -3.29 -21.59
C TRP A 205 11.07 -2.97 -23.08
N SER A 206 11.12 -4.01 -23.92
CA SER A 206 11.02 -3.82 -25.36
C SER A 206 9.58 -3.46 -25.75
N LYS A 207 9.44 -2.65 -26.81
CA LYS A 207 8.12 -2.27 -27.33
C LYS A 207 7.31 -3.47 -27.83
N ALA A 208 7.98 -4.53 -28.29
CA ALA A 208 7.33 -5.76 -28.75
C ALA A 208 6.71 -6.50 -27.56
N ASP A 209 7.50 -6.77 -26.52
CA ASP A 209 7.02 -7.53 -25.37
C ASP A 209 5.88 -6.80 -24.62
N VAL A 210 5.95 -5.46 -24.55
CA VAL A 210 4.87 -4.64 -23.97
C VAL A 210 3.58 -4.81 -24.76
N LYS A 211 3.65 -4.82 -26.09
CA LYS A 211 2.47 -5.00 -26.94
C LYS A 211 1.88 -6.41 -26.78
N ASP A 212 2.72 -7.44 -26.78
CA ASP A 212 2.29 -8.83 -26.62
C ASP A 212 1.58 -9.02 -25.25
N ALA A 213 2.13 -8.45 -24.19
CA ALA A 213 1.51 -8.48 -22.86
C ALA A 213 0.19 -7.70 -22.80
N LEU A 214 0.09 -6.53 -23.45
CA LEU A 214 -1.13 -5.74 -23.51
C LEU A 214 -2.23 -6.42 -24.34
N GLU A 215 -1.87 -7.08 -25.43
CA GLU A 215 -2.78 -7.87 -26.26
C GLU A 215 -3.35 -9.05 -25.46
N SER A 216 -2.51 -9.80 -24.76
CA SER A 216 -2.96 -10.88 -23.86
C SER A 216 -3.88 -10.38 -22.73
N LEU A 217 -3.58 -9.21 -22.14
CA LEU A 217 -4.44 -8.61 -21.11
C LEU A 217 -5.79 -8.13 -21.67
N GLU A 218 -5.82 -7.66 -22.92
CA GLU A 218 -7.04 -7.25 -23.60
C GLU A 218 -7.91 -8.48 -23.97
N GLU A 219 -7.29 -9.56 -24.46
CA GLU A 219 -7.97 -10.84 -24.70
C GLU A 219 -8.62 -11.41 -23.43
N LYS A 220 -7.97 -11.22 -22.27
CA LYS A 220 -8.50 -11.59 -20.94
C LYS A 220 -9.56 -10.63 -20.42
N GLY A 221 -9.86 -9.55 -21.14
CA GLY A 221 -10.80 -8.51 -20.72
C GLY A 221 -10.34 -7.75 -19.47
N LEU A 222 -9.03 -7.69 -19.21
CA LEU A 222 -8.46 -6.98 -18.07
C LEU A 222 -8.13 -5.52 -18.42
N THR A 223 -7.79 -5.25 -19.68
CA THR A 223 -7.46 -3.92 -20.18
C THR A 223 -8.33 -3.57 -21.38
N ARG A 224 -8.33 -2.29 -21.76
CA ARG A 224 -8.98 -1.79 -22.96
C ARG A 224 -8.09 -0.80 -23.69
N LEU A 225 -7.89 -1.00 -24.98
CA LEU A 225 -7.30 -0.01 -25.87
C LEU A 225 -8.31 1.11 -26.20
N MET A 226 -7.91 2.35 -26.00
CA MET A 226 -8.66 3.54 -26.38
C MET A 226 -8.21 4.05 -27.77
N SER A 227 -9.02 4.92 -28.39
CA SER A 227 -8.85 5.40 -29.77
C SER A 227 -7.55 6.16 -30.06
N ASP A 228 -6.86 6.62 -29.01
CA ASP A 228 -5.60 7.36 -29.04
C ASP A 228 -4.36 6.49 -28.76
N GLY A 229 -4.51 5.16 -28.72
CA GLY A 229 -3.39 4.23 -28.54
C GLY A 229 -2.94 4.09 -27.09
N VAL A 230 -3.77 4.51 -26.15
CA VAL A 230 -3.53 4.38 -24.70
C VAL A 230 -4.42 3.28 -24.10
N TYR A 231 -3.93 2.68 -23.03
CA TYR A 231 -4.54 1.56 -22.35
C TYR A 231 -5.06 1.98 -20.99
N VAL A 232 -6.25 1.52 -20.65
CA VAL A 232 -6.85 1.67 -19.31
C VAL A 232 -7.27 0.32 -18.76
N ARG A 233 -7.52 0.26 -17.45
CA ARG A 233 -8.16 -0.90 -16.83
C ARG A 233 -9.57 -1.07 -17.41
N GLN A 234 -9.92 -2.29 -17.81
CA GLN A 234 -11.29 -2.61 -18.20
C GLN A 234 -12.21 -2.42 -16.99
N HIS A 235 -13.24 -1.59 -17.16
CA HIS A 235 -14.26 -1.38 -16.14
C HIS A 235 -15.41 -2.40 -16.29
N SER A 236 -16.28 -2.50 -15.28
CA SER A 236 -17.56 -3.20 -15.39
C SER A 236 -18.39 -2.60 -16.52
N ILE A 237 -19.26 -3.42 -17.13
CA ILE A 237 -20.09 -3.07 -18.31
C ILE A 237 -20.91 -1.78 -18.07
N ASP A 238 -21.26 -1.50 -16.82
CA ASP A 238 -22.11 -0.38 -16.42
C ASP A 238 -21.36 0.96 -16.26
N THR A 239 -20.07 1.01 -16.60
CA THR A 239 -19.26 2.24 -16.50
C THR A 239 -19.28 3.05 -17.80
N GLN A 240 -19.72 4.31 -17.71
CA GLN A 240 -19.85 5.22 -18.85
C GLN A 240 -18.75 6.30 -18.85
N VAL A 241 -17.93 6.31 -19.91
CA VAL A 241 -16.95 7.38 -20.14
C VAL A 241 -17.68 8.58 -20.75
N VAL A 242 -17.61 9.74 -20.10
CA VAL A 242 -18.35 10.95 -20.48
C VAL A 242 -17.44 12.17 -20.61
N LYS A 243 -17.70 13.01 -21.63
CA LYS A 243 -17.01 14.31 -21.79
C LYS A 243 -17.42 15.31 -20.70
N GLN A 244 -18.69 15.25 -20.31
CA GLN A 244 -19.28 16.06 -19.26
C GLN A 244 -20.15 15.16 -18.39
N MET A 245 -20.08 15.35 -17.07
CA MET A 245 -20.96 14.63 -16.15
C MET A 245 -22.42 14.93 -16.49
N PRO A 246 -23.27 13.90 -16.65
CA PRO A 246 -24.67 14.11 -17.00
C PRO A 246 -25.39 14.86 -15.88
N THR A 247 -26.32 15.74 -16.28
CA THR A 247 -27.22 16.37 -15.31
C THR A 247 -28.33 15.39 -14.97
N LEU A 248 -28.28 14.84 -13.77
CA LEU A 248 -29.26 13.85 -13.29
C LEU A 248 -30.54 14.56 -12.85
N CYS A 249 -31.70 14.00 -13.21
CA CYS A 249 -32.98 14.45 -12.68
C CYS A 249 -33.03 14.26 -11.16
N SER A 250 -33.84 15.05 -10.44
CA SER A 250 -33.85 15.08 -8.97
C SER A 250 -34.06 13.71 -8.31
N SER A 251 -34.83 12.81 -8.93
CA SER A 251 -35.04 11.44 -8.47
C SER A 251 -33.86 10.48 -8.71
N ARG A 252 -32.86 10.92 -9.49
CA ARG A 252 -31.60 10.22 -9.81
C ARG A 252 -30.37 10.85 -9.17
N GLN A 253 -30.51 12.00 -8.50
CA GLN A 253 -29.36 12.65 -7.87
C GLN A 253 -28.88 11.83 -6.68
N PRO A 254 -27.55 11.60 -6.57
CA PRO A 254 -27.00 10.82 -5.48
C PRO A 254 -27.06 11.64 -4.19
N THR A 255 -27.39 10.99 -3.08
CA THR A 255 -27.33 11.64 -1.74
C THR A 255 -25.89 11.71 -1.22
N ILE A 256 -25.03 10.81 -1.70
CA ILE A 256 -23.60 10.72 -1.35
C ILE A 256 -22.82 10.47 -2.64
N ALA A 257 -21.73 11.20 -2.84
CA ALA A 257 -20.78 10.94 -3.92
C ALA A 257 -19.52 10.27 -3.32
N VAL A 258 -19.08 9.17 -3.94
CA VAL A 258 -17.82 8.49 -3.60
C VAL A 258 -16.82 8.74 -4.72
N VAL A 259 -15.61 9.15 -4.35
CA VAL A 259 -14.49 9.40 -5.27
C VAL A 259 -13.38 8.44 -4.91
N THR A 260 -12.95 7.62 -5.87
CA THR A 260 -11.88 6.64 -5.71
C THR A 260 -10.67 7.06 -6.54
N ALA A 261 -9.48 6.87 -6.00
CA ALA A 261 -8.21 7.13 -6.70
C ALA A 261 -7.43 5.85 -6.99
N LEU A 262 -7.84 4.70 -6.42
CA LEU A 262 -7.20 3.41 -6.64
C LEU A 262 -8.18 2.37 -7.19
N TYR A 263 -7.67 1.44 -7.99
CA TYR A 263 -8.50 0.36 -8.55
C TYR A 263 -9.08 -0.58 -7.48
N CYS A 264 -8.34 -0.84 -6.40
CA CYS A 264 -8.84 -1.64 -5.28
C CYS A 264 -9.96 -0.93 -4.51
N GLU A 265 -9.91 0.40 -4.38
CA GLU A 265 -11.00 1.20 -3.81
C GLU A 265 -12.25 1.11 -4.67
N LYS A 266 -12.11 1.24 -5.99
CA LYS A 266 -13.19 1.01 -6.97
C LYS A 266 -13.83 -0.36 -6.76
N GLN A 267 -13.01 -1.43 -6.74
CA GLN A 267 -13.50 -2.80 -6.56
C GLN A 267 -14.26 -2.98 -5.23
N ALA A 268 -13.76 -2.38 -4.15
CA ALA A 268 -14.44 -2.40 -2.86
C ALA A 268 -15.78 -1.65 -2.89
N VAL A 269 -15.83 -0.47 -3.52
CA VAL A 269 -17.07 0.32 -3.67
C VAL A 269 -18.10 -0.44 -4.50
N ASP A 270 -17.68 -1.00 -5.64
CA ASP A 270 -18.55 -1.81 -6.51
C ASP A 270 -19.13 -3.04 -5.78
N ALA A 271 -18.36 -3.67 -4.89
CA ALA A 271 -18.83 -4.81 -4.12
C ALA A 271 -19.80 -4.43 -2.99
N MET A 272 -19.78 -3.18 -2.54
CA MET A 272 -20.61 -2.68 -1.43
C MET A 272 -21.86 -1.94 -1.90
N MET A 273 -21.97 -1.56 -3.19
CA MET A 273 -23.04 -0.70 -3.70
C MET A 273 -23.88 -1.40 -4.78
N ASP A 274 -25.17 -1.59 -4.52
CA ASP A 274 -26.14 -2.07 -5.50
C ASP A 274 -26.77 -0.92 -6.32
N ASN A 275 -27.26 -1.16 -7.54
CA ASN A 275 -27.95 -0.15 -8.37
C ASN A 275 -27.13 1.14 -8.66
N GLN A 276 -25.82 0.98 -8.87
CA GLN A 276 -24.91 2.08 -9.16
C GLN A 276 -24.87 2.45 -10.66
N GLU A 277 -24.73 3.75 -10.95
CA GLU A 277 -24.26 4.22 -12.25
C GLU A 277 -22.88 4.85 -12.07
N THR A 278 -21.89 4.36 -12.82
CA THR A 278 -20.51 4.84 -12.72
C THR A 278 -20.18 5.70 -13.94
N TYR A 279 -19.72 6.93 -13.68
CA TYR A 279 -19.29 7.85 -14.73
C TYR A 279 -17.80 8.17 -14.56
N VAL A 280 -17.06 8.07 -15.66
CA VAL A 280 -15.66 8.47 -15.74
C VAL A 280 -15.54 9.70 -16.61
N ARG A 281 -14.99 10.78 -16.06
CA ARG A 281 -14.70 11.99 -16.84
C ARG A 281 -13.19 12.23 -16.85
N TYR A 282 -12.61 12.22 -18.04
CA TYR A 282 -11.24 12.67 -18.25
C TYR A 282 -11.24 14.20 -18.42
N THR A 283 -10.44 14.89 -17.60
CA THR A 283 -10.27 16.34 -17.70
C THR A 283 -8.90 16.66 -18.26
N THR A 284 -8.86 17.39 -19.38
CA THR A 284 -7.63 17.98 -19.89
C THR A 284 -7.41 19.31 -19.18
N VAL A 285 -6.66 19.31 -18.08
CA VAL A 285 -6.22 20.54 -17.41
C VAL A 285 -4.75 20.77 -17.77
N GLY A 286 -4.48 21.71 -18.68
CA GLY A 286 -3.13 22.10 -19.08
C GLY A 286 -2.91 22.03 -20.58
N SER A 287 -2.64 23.16 -21.21
CA SER A 287 -2.23 23.25 -22.61
C SER A 287 -0.75 22.92 -22.77
N VAL A 288 -0.48 21.92 -23.62
CA VAL A 288 0.80 21.51 -24.23
C VAL A 288 1.72 20.68 -23.31
N PHE A 289 1.64 19.35 -23.48
CA PHE A 289 2.41 18.28 -22.81
C PHE A 289 2.24 18.19 -21.29
N ASP A 290 1.07 17.80 -20.79
CA ASP A 290 1.02 17.08 -19.53
C ASP A 290 -0.29 16.27 -19.37
N SER A 291 -0.10 15.06 -18.85
CA SER A 291 -1.00 13.96 -18.50
C SER A 291 -2.51 14.26 -18.38
N GLN A 292 -3.36 13.44 -19.03
CA GLN A 292 -4.81 13.44 -18.81
C GLN A 292 -5.12 12.87 -17.41
N TYR A 293 -5.64 13.69 -16.50
CA TYR A 293 -6.12 13.22 -15.20
C TYR A 293 -7.61 12.84 -15.29
N GLY A 294 -7.93 11.59 -14.97
CA GLY A 294 -9.30 11.10 -14.84
C GLY A 294 -9.80 11.20 -13.41
N HIS A 295 -11.08 11.57 -13.23
CA HIS A 295 -11.78 11.40 -11.97
C HIS A 295 -13.00 10.49 -12.17
N ILE A 296 -13.17 9.54 -11.25
CA ILE A 296 -14.30 8.62 -11.25
C ILE A 296 -15.24 9.01 -10.11
N SER A 297 -16.50 9.18 -10.46
CA SER A 297 -17.55 9.54 -9.52
C SER A 297 -18.65 8.50 -9.57
N TYR A 298 -19.00 7.98 -8.39
CA TYR A 298 -20.11 7.08 -8.21
C TYR A 298 -21.40 7.86 -7.97
N VAL A 299 -22.46 7.46 -8.66
CA VAL A 299 -23.82 7.95 -8.45
C VAL A 299 -24.66 6.78 -7.93
N ALA A 300 -24.93 6.77 -6.62
CA ALA A 300 -25.78 5.75 -5.99
C ALA A 300 -27.11 6.35 -5.48
N ARG A 301 -28.20 5.59 -5.65
CA ARG A 301 -29.52 5.90 -5.09
C ARG A 301 -29.74 5.15 -3.77
N TYR A 302 -29.34 5.73 -2.64
CA TYR A 302 -29.88 5.29 -1.34
C TYR A 302 -30.15 6.47 -0.41
N LYS A 303 -31.34 6.43 0.19
CA LYS A 303 -31.72 7.19 1.37
C LYS A 303 -31.23 6.38 2.57
N ILE A 304 -30.08 6.73 3.13
CA ILE A 304 -29.61 6.11 4.38
C ILE A 304 -30.33 6.83 5.52
N ASP A 305 -31.48 6.30 5.93
CA ASP A 305 -32.12 6.68 7.18
C ASP A 305 -31.29 6.09 8.34
N PHE A 306 -30.46 6.91 8.98
CA PHE A 306 -29.95 6.58 10.32
C PHE A 306 -31.09 6.73 11.32
N SER A 307 -31.82 5.65 11.58
CA SER A 307 -32.59 5.52 12.82
C SER A 307 -31.73 4.79 13.84
N VAL A 308 -30.95 5.54 14.60
CA VAL A 308 -30.41 5.05 15.88
C VAL A 308 -31.42 5.47 16.94
N ARG A 309 -32.19 4.50 17.43
CA ARG A 309 -32.80 4.60 18.76
C ARG A 309 -31.66 4.47 19.77
N LEU A 310 -31.34 5.58 20.43
CA LEU A 310 -30.85 5.63 21.81
C LEU A 310 -31.81 6.52 22.59
#